data_AF-A0A9P7L6E5-F1
#
_entry.id   AF-A0A9P7L6E5-F1
#
_cell.length_a   1.000
_cell.length_b   1.000
_cell.length_c   1.000
_cell.angle_alpha   90.00
_cell.angle_beta   90.00
_cell.angle_gamma   90.00
#
_symmetry.space_group_name_H-M   'P 1'
#
loop_
_entity.id
_entity.type
_entity.pdbx_description
1 polymer ?
#
loop_
_entity_poly.entity_id
_entity_poly.type
_entity_poly.pdbx_seq_one_letter_code
_entity_poly.pdbx_strand_id
1 'polypeptide(L)'
;MVFMVVLPHVNYDYRLALFLALDSDDLVRRVKIQLAAVMSTDVNELARLNVTAPLDPEGEDTAMILNSCLGYCSDMAPSGSLWMVLGLWKAWEFAISKGRENALLWSVVTMSKLVTIRVRAINEGIAQTFHQIGIGSAIHKTLEDETRGFSEEQKRVLQSHLLRAYIFQLVAAYPPFKNGETDPEAPLAHRIMANNIEVMMPYLPHYMTSLINIDTALRDSGNDFTLGVSQSLVRFPGRPCGLMDWTAIPKDLVAEWLVEHRPGFELLPALESLTRHHPQNKDEID
;
A
#
# COMPACT_ATOMS: atom_id res chain seq x y z
N MET A 1 -4.06 24.02 3.10
CA MET A 1 -2.66 24.49 3.03
C MET A 1 -1.69 23.34 2.80
N VAL A 2 -1.63 22.33 3.69
CA VAL A 2 -0.73 21.15 3.55
C VAL A 2 -0.79 20.52 2.16
N PHE A 3 -1.98 20.18 1.67
CA PHE A 3 -2.20 19.56 0.36
C PHE A 3 -1.43 20.25 -0.78
N MET A 4 -1.58 21.58 -0.90
CA MET A 4 -0.97 22.33 -1.99
C MET A 4 0.56 22.37 -1.90
N VAL A 5 1.09 22.45 -0.68
CA VAL A 5 2.53 22.60 -0.43
C VAL A 5 3.27 21.28 -0.67
N VAL A 6 2.61 20.13 -0.48
CA VAL A 6 3.26 18.81 -0.64
C VAL A 6 3.21 18.27 -2.07
N LEU A 7 2.30 18.77 -2.92
CA LEU A 7 2.14 18.31 -4.31
C LEU A 7 3.46 18.20 -5.09
N PRO A 8 4.36 19.22 -5.08
CA PRO A 8 5.61 19.14 -5.82
C PRO A 8 6.54 18.01 -5.35
N HIS A 9 6.46 17.60 -4.07
CA HIS A 9 7.29 16.53 -3.53
C HIS A 9 6.83 15.13 -3.96
N VAL A 10 5.55 14.98 -4.32
CA VAL A 10 4.93 13.72 -4.70
C VAL A 10 4.58 13.69 -6.19
N ASN A 11 5.32 14.45 -7.01
CA ASN A 11 5.12 14.57 -8.45
C ASN A 11 3.67 14.89 -8.86
N TYR A 12 3.00 15.72 -8.06
CA TYR A 12 1.60 16.11 -8.24
C TYR A 12 0.59 14.96 -8.16
N ASP A 13 0.97 13.83 -7.55
CA ASP A 13 0.01 12.78 -7.19
C ASP A 13 -0.94 13.32 -6.10
N TYR A 14 -2.16 13.64 -6.52
CA TYR A 14 -3.19 14.19 -5.64
C TYR A 14 -3.62 13.21 -4.55
N ARG A 15 -3.50 11.89 -4.76
CA ARG A 15 -3.85 10.87 -3.77
C ARG A 15 -2.83 10.89 -2.64
N LEU A 16 -1.54 10.93 -2.97
CA LEU A 16 -0.47 11.09 -1.99
C LEU A 16 -0.52 12.43 -1.26
N ALA A 17 -0.83 13.51 -1.97
CA ALA A 17 -1.01 14.82 -1.36
C ALA A 17 -2.20 14.83 -0.38
N LEU A 18 -3.33 14.20 -0.74
CA LEU A 18 -4.48 14.02 0.15
C LEU A 18 -4.10 13.18 1.37
N PHE A 19 -3.46 12.03 1.14
CA PHE A 19 -2.98 11.15 2.19
C PHE A 19 -2.16 11.93 3.21
N LEU A 20 -1.13 12.67 2.78
CA LEU A 20 -0.29 13.51 3.64
C LEU A 20 -1.08 14.61 4.37
N ALA A 21 -2.06 15.23 3.73
CA ALA A 21 -2.82 16.35 4.25
C ALA A 21 -3.85 15.99 5.33
N LEU A 22 -4.30 14.73 5.41
CA LEU A 22 -5.23 14.28 6.45
C LEU A 22 -4.59 14.38 7.85
N ASP A 23 -5.28 14.99 8.82
CA ASP A 23 -4.68 15.26 10.14
C ASP A 23 -4.54 13.99 10.99
N SER A 24 -3.47 13.90 11.78
CA SER A 24 -3.16 12.73 12.62
C SER A 24 -2.21 13.10 13.75
N ASP A 25 -1.92 12.16 14.65
CA ASP A 25 -0.81 12.37 15.60
C ASP A 25 0.56 12.42 14.88
N ASP A 26 1.61 12.81 15.62
CA ASP A 26 2.98 12.96 15.10
C ASP A 26 3.60 11.65 14.60
N LEU A 27 3.25 10.50 15.20
CA LEU A 27 3.81 9.21 14.85
C LEU A 27 3.19 8.69 13.56
N VAL A 28 1.87 8.74 13.45
CA VAL A 28 1.13 8.43 12.23
C VAL A 28 1.58 9.37 11.12
N ARG A 29 1.72 10.68 11.40
CA ARG A 29 2.18 11.67 10.41
C ARG A 29 3.57 11.34 9.88
N ARG A 30 4.51 10.96 10.76
CA ARG A 30 5.86 10.53 10.36
C ARG A 30 5.81 9.33 9.43
N VAL A 31 5.02 8.31 9.78
CA VAL A 31 4.89 7.12 8.92
C VAL A 31 4.22 7.45 7.59
N LYS A 32 3.23 8.34 7.57
CA LYS A 32 2.61 8.84 6.32
C LYS A 32 3.64 9.51 5.41
N ILE A 33 4.56 10.30 5.95
CA ILE A 33 5.65 10.92 5.18
C ILE A 33 6.57 9.85 4.57
N GLN A 34 6.97 8.86 5.36
CA GLN A 34 7.84 7.77 4.91
C GLN A 34 7.15 6.92 3.83
N LEU A 35 5.87 6.58 4.01
CA LEU A 35 5.07 5.88 3.02
C LEU A 35 4.92 6.68 1.75
N ALA A 36 4.58 7.96 1.85
CA ALA A 36 4.46 8.82 0.68
C ALA A 36 5.78 8.88 -0.11
N ALA A 37 6.93 8.88 0.58
CA ALA A 37 8.23 8.82 -0.08
C ALA A 37 8.47 7.48 -0.80
N VAL A 38 8.12 6.36 -0.18
CA VAL A 38 8.18 5.02 -0.81
C VAL A 38 7.25 4.95 -2.02
N MET A 39 6.00 5.39 -1.87
CA MET A 39 4.96 5.37 -2.91
C MET A 39 5.18 6.37 -4.04
N SER A 40 5.96 7.44 -3.80
CA SER A 40 6.40 8.38 -4.84
C SER A 40 7.51 7.78 -5.72
N THR A 41 7.98 6.60 -5.39
CA THR A 41 8.90 5.79 -6.20
C THR A 41 8.22 4.50 -6.63
N ASP A 42 8.81 3.76 -7.56
CA ASP A 42 8.30 2.42 -7.86
C ASP A 42 8.64 1.47 -6.71
N VAL A 43 7.62 1.11 -5.93
CA VAL A 43 7.69 0.19 -4.77
C VAL A 43 8.34 -1.14 -5.17
N ASN A 44 8.04 -1.63 -6.37
CA ASN A 44 8.60 -2.87 -6.90
C ASN A 44 10.03 -2.69 -7.42
N GLU A 45 10.51 -1.46 -7.69
CA GLU A 45 11.95 -1.20 -7.93
C GLU A 45 12.75 -1.01 -6.65
N LEU A 46 12.12 -0.53 -5.58
CA LEU A 46 12.79 -0.31 -4.30
C LEU A 46 13.25 -1.62 -3.68
N ALA A 47 12.38 -2.64 -3.65
CA ALA A 47 12.65 -3.96 -3.09
C ALA A 47 12.17 -5.07 -4.01
N ARG A 48 13.01 -6.08 -4.25
CA ARG A 48 12.69 -7.27 -5.05
C ARG A 48 13.24 -8.53 -4.40
N LEU A 49 12.59 -9.65 -4.68
CA LEU A 49 13.10 -10.97 -4.32
C LEU A 49 14.12 -11.42 -5.35
N ASN A 50 15.28 -11.86 -4.87
CA ASN A 50 16.34 -12.47 -5.66
C ASN A 50 16.14 -13.98 -5.73
N VAL A 51 15.03 -14.40 -6.34
CA VAL A 51 14.60 -15.79 -6.42
C VAL A 51 14.22 -16.16 -7.85
N THR A 52 14.43 -17.42 -8.21
CA THR A 52 14.08 -17.97 -9.53
C THR A 52 12.69 -18.59 -9.58
N ALA A 53 12.11 -18.91 -8.42
CA ALA A 53 10.79 -19.49 -8.25
C ALA A 53 10.04 -18.78 -7.11
N PRO A 54 8.70 -18.82 -7.08
CA PRO A 54 7.92 -18.25 -5.99
C PRO A 54 8.33 -18.85 -4.64
N LEU A 55 8.47 -17.99 -3.63
CA LEU A 55 8.58 -18.44 -2.25
C LEU A 55 7.20 -18.86 -1.73
N ASP A 56 7.18 -19.84 -0.85
CA ASP A 56 5.98 -20.20 -0.09
C ASP A 56 5.61 -19.05 0.86
N PRO A 57 4.41 -18.44 0.74
CA PRO A 57 3.97 -17.38 1.65
C PRO A 57 3.95 -17.79 3.13
N GLU A 58 3.87 -19.08 3.44
CA GLU A 58 3.88 -19.61 4.81
C GLU A 58 5.23 -20.25 5.21
N GLY A 59 6.21 -20.20 4.31
CA GLY A 59 7.53 -20.81 4.49
C GLY A 59 8.51 -20.00 5.37
N GLU A 60 9.62 -20.64 5.73
CA GLU A 60 10.66 -20.05 6.60
C GLU A 60 11.31 -18.80 6.00
N ASP A 61 11.57 -18.78 4.68
CA ASP A 61 12.16 -17.62 4.00
C ASP A 61 11.22 -16.41 4.06
N THR A 62 9.93 -16.61 3.85
CA THR A 62 8.92 -15.54 3.96
C THR A 62 8.82 -15.05 5.40
N ALA A 63 8.80 -15.96 6.37
CA ALA A 63 8.83 -15.61 7.79
C ALA A 63 10.10 -14.81 8.15
N MET A 64 11.27 -15.17 7.63
CA MET A 64 12.52 -14.42 7.82
C MET A 64 12.41 -13.00 7.29
N ILE A 65 11.86 -12.82 6.08
CA ILE A 65 11.67 -11.50 5.45
C ILE A 65 10.71 -10.64 6.28
N LEU A 66 9.55 -11.19 6.66
CA LEU A 66 8.56 -10.48 7.46
C LEU A 66 9.10 -10.08 8.84
N ASN A 67 9.80 -10.99 9.52
CA ASN A 67 10.42 -10.73 10.83
C ASN A 67 11.58 -9.73 10.77
N SER A 68 12.11 -9.47 9.58
CA SER A 68 13.17 -8.48 9.38
C SER A 68 12.65 -7.06 9.15
N CYS A 69 11.34 -6.88 8.98
CA CYS A 69 10.73 -5.56 8.83
C CYS A 69 10.89 -4.73 10.11
N LEU A 70 11.31 -3.46 9.98
CA LEU A 70 11.49 -2.56 11.12
C LEU A 70 10.54 -1.36 11.11
N GLY A 71 10.41 -0.71 12.27
CA GLY A 71 9.66 0.53 12.45
C GLY A 71 8.24 0.30 12.95
N TYR A 72 7.51 1.40 13.14
CA TYR A 72 6.23 1.38 13.84
C TYR A 72 5.13 0.47 13.25
N CYS A 73 5.19 0.17 11.95
CA CYS A 73 4.19 -0.63 11.22
C CYS A 73 4.73 -1.98 10.75
N SER A 74 5.81 -2.48 11.35
CA SER A 74 6.42 -3.75 10.94
C SER A 74 5.45 -4.93 11.08
N ASP A 75 4.60 -4.91 12.10
CA ASP A 75 3.57 -5.93 12.34
C ASP A 75 2.44 -5.92 11.30
N MET A 76 2.30 -4.86 10.51
CA MET A 76 1.37 -4.79 9.39
C MET A 76 1.94 -5.41 8.11
N ALA A 77 3.25 -5.74 8.05
CA ALA A 77 3.90 -6.29 6.85
C ALA A 77 3.17 -7.48 6.20
N PRO A 78 2.63 -8.46 6.95
CA PRO A 78 1.91 -9.59 6.34
C PRO A 78 0.64 -9.18 5.59
N SER A 79 0.05 -8.02 5.94
CA SER A 79 -1.21 -7.55 5.38
C SER A 79 -1.05 -6.73 4.09
N GLY A 80 0.17 -6.46 3.64
CA GLY A 80 0.35 -5.69 2.42
C GLY A 80 1.80 -5.46 2.00
N SER A 81 2.03 -5.51 0.68
CA SER A 81 3.35 -5.30 0.12
C SER A 81 3.90 -3.90 0.43
N LEU A 82 3.04 -2.88 0.53
CA LEU A 82 3.44 -1.54 0.95
C LEU A 82 4.06 -1.51 2.35
N TRP A 83 3.38 -2.15 3.32
CA TRP A 83 3.84 -2.19 4.71
C TRP A 83 5.16 -2.95 4.83
N MET A 84 5.26 -4.07 4.13
CA MET A 84 6.47 -4.87 4.06
C MET A 84 7.63 -4.10 3.42
N VAL A 85 7.42 -3.44 2.28
CA VAL A 85 8.49 -2.68 1.60
C VAL A 85 8.96 -1.50 2.46
N LEU A 86 8.04 -0.79 3.14
CA LEU A 86 8.43 0.24 4.11
C LEU A 86 9.32 -0.35 5.22
N GLY A 87 8.90 -1.47 5.81
CA GLY A 87 9.63 -2.13 6.89
C GLY A 87 11.03 -2.59 6.47
N LEU A 88 11.15 -3.16 5.26
CA LEU A 88 12.43 -3.59 4.69
C LEU A 88 13.33 -2.41 4.32
N TRP A 89 12.78 -1.32 3.77
CA TRP A 89 13.55 -0.11 3.51
C TRP A 89 14.16 0.45 4.80
N LYS A 90 13.40 0.49 5.90
CA LYS A 90 13.93 0.90 7.21
C LYS A 90 15.00 -0.06 7.74
N ALA A 91 14.78 -1.37 7.60
CA ALA A 91 15.75 -2.39 7.96
C ALA A 91 17.05 -2.25 7.16
N TRP A 92 16.95 -1.90 5.88
CA TRP A 92 18.09 -1.66 4.99
C TRP A 92 18.88 -0.42 5.37
N GLU A 93 18.21 0.71 5.63
CA GLU A 93 18.84 1.93 6.15
C GLU A 93 19.61 1.68 7.45
N PHE A 94 19.01 0.91 8.36
CA PHE A 94 19.67 0.49 9.61
C PHE A 94 20.85 -0.46 9.35
N ALA A 95 20.72 -1.40 8.43
CA ALA A 95 21.81 -2.32 8.07
C ALA A 95 23.00 -1.54 7.48
N ILE A 96 22.77 -0.58 6.59
CA ILE A 96 23.84 0.28 6.04
C ILE A 96 24.52 1.05 7.17
N SER A 97 23.76 1.69 8.07
CA SER A 97 24.33 2.52 9.14
C SER A 97 25.20 1.72 10.11
N LYS A 98 24.95 0.41 10.25
CA LYS A 98 25.73 -0.52 11.08
C LYS A 98 26.73 -1.37 10.30
N GLY A 99 26.89 -1.16 8.99
CA GLY A 99 27.80 -1.95 8.14
C GLY A 99 27.40 -3.43 7.98
N ARG A 100 26.11 -3.74 8.05
CA ARG A 100 25.53 -5.10 7.98
C ARG A 100 24.87 -5.41 6.63
N GLU A 101 25.34 -4.80 5.55
CA GLU A 101 24.82 -5.01 4.19
C GLU A 101 24.93 -6.47 3.71
N ASN A 102 25.84 -7.26 4.31
CA ASN A 102 26.08 -8.67 3.93
C ASN A 102 25.25 -9.69 4.73
N ALA A 103 24.25 -9.26 5.50
CA ALA A 103 23.38 -10.18 6.24
C ALA A 103 22.58 -11.10 5.30
N LEU A 104 22.23 -12.30 5.77
CA LEU A 104 21.53 -13.35 4.98
C LEU A 104 20.23 -12.84 4.33
N LEU A 105 19.46 -12.00 5.02
CA LEU A 105 18.26 -11.38 4.46
C LEU A 105 18.53 -10.73 3.09
N TRP A 106 19.65 -10.02 2.96
CA TRP A 106 20.00 -9.24 1.78
C TRP A 106 20.55 -10.10 0.62
N SER A 107 20.73 -11.41 0.82
CA SER A 107 20.92 -12.33 -0.30
C SER A 107 19.59 -12.75 -0.95
N VAL A 108 18.49 -12.72 -0.19
CA VAL A 108 17.14 -13.07 -0.64
C VAL A 108 16.38 -11.82 -1.12
N VAL A 109 16.58 -10.68 -0.47
CA VAL A 109 15.95 -9.40 -0.83
C VAL A 109 16.99 -8.44 -1.39
N THR A 110 16.77 -7.96 -2.61
CA THR A 110 17.57 -6.90 -3.23
C THR A 110 16.91 -5.55 -3.00
N MET A 111 17.66 -4.64 -2.36
CA MET A 111 17.28 -3.25 -2.18
C MET A 111 17.99 -2.36 -3.21
N SER A 112 17.24 -1.57 -3.97
CA SER A 112 17.83 -0.64 -4.93
C SER A 112 18.48 0.54 -4.22
N LYS A 113 19.82 0.66 -4.31
CA LYS A 113 20.57 1.78 -3.72
C LYS A 113 20.13 3.13 -4.30
N LEU A 114 19.91 3.19 -5.61
CA LEU A 114 19.48 4.42 -6.29
C LEU A 114 18.08 4.86 -5.83
N VAL A 115 17.12 3.94 -5.76
CA VAL A 115 15.75 4.25 -5.34
C VAL A 115 15.72 4.60 -3.86
N THR A 116 16.49 3.88 -3.03
CA THR A 116 16.67 4.19 -1.60
C THR A 116 17.12 5.64 -1.36
N ILE A 117 18.09 6.15 -2.14
CA ILE A 117 18.53 7.56 -2.06
C ILE A 117 17.39 8.52 -2.40
N ARG A 118 16.58 8.21 -3.42
CA ARG A 118 15.41 9.03 -3.80
C ARG A 118 14.34 9.04 -2.71
N VAL A 119 13.99 7.88 -2.14
CA VAL A 119 13.05 7.78 -1.02
C VAL A 119 13.53 8.64 0.14
N ARG A 120 14.82 8.58 0.49
CA ARG A 120 15.39 9.43 1.55
C ARG A 120 15.22 10.93 1.25
N ALA A 121 15.58 11.36 0.03
CA ALA A 121 15.46 12.75 -0.37
C ALA A 121 14.01 13.26 -0.35
N ILE A 122 13.04 12.45 -0.80
CA ILE A 122 11.62 12.81 -0.77
C ILE A 122 11.12 12.89 0.68
N ASN A 123 11.45 11.89 1.51
CA ASN A 123 11.09 11.85 2.93
C ASN A 123 11.62 13.08 3.69
N GLU A 124 12.89 13.42 3.49
CA GLU A 124 13.52 14.62 4.08
C GLU A 124 12.87 15.91 3.58
N GLY A 125 12.63 16.01 2.26
CA GLY A 125 11.99 17.18 1.66
C GLY A 125 10.57 17.43 2.20
N ILE A 126 9.74 16.40 2.30
CA ILE A 126 8.40 16.52 2.87
C ILE A 126 8.47 16.88 4.36
N ALA A 127 9.35 16.23 5.13
CA ALA A 127 9.52 16.53 6.56
C ALA A 127 9.96 17.98 6.80
N GLN A 128 10.88 18.49 6.00
CA GLN A 128 11.32 19.89 6.07
C GLN A 128 10.18 20.85 5.73
N THR A 129 9.41 20.55 4.70
CA THR A 129 8.23 21.34 4.30
C THR A 129 7.19 21.40 5.42
N PHE A 130 6.89 20.27 6.06
CA PHE A 130 5.96 20.22 7.21
C PHE A 130 6.44 21.10 8.36
N HIS A 131 7.74 21.06 8.65
CA HIS A 131 8.34 21.89 9.70
C HIS A 131 8.26 23.39 9.37
N GLN A 132 8.52 23.78 8.12
CA GLN A 132 8.42 25.18 7.68
C GLN A 132 7.00 25.76 7.84
N ILE A 133 5.96 24.92 7.70
CA ILE A 133 4.56 25.32 7.88
C ILE A 133 4.05 25.09 9.32
N GLY A 134 4.93 24.77 10.28
CA GLY A 134 4.60 24.65 11.69
C GLY A 134 3.90 23.34 12.10
N ILE A 135 3.97 22.29 11.28
CA ILE A 135 3.40 20.98 11.59
C ILE A 135 4.50 20.09 12.21
N GLY A 136 4.13 19.36 13.28
CA GLY A 136 4.98 18.70 14.29
C GLY A 136 6.30 18.03 13.88
N SER A 137 7.16 17.87 14.89
CA SER A 137 8.63 17.67 14.86
C SER A 137 9.13 16.29 14.39
N ALA A 138 8.62 15.79 13.26
CA ALA A 138 9.13 14.53 12.67
C ALA A 138 10.64 14.55 12.35
N ILE A 139 11.27 15.74 12.31
CA ILE A 139 12.69 15.94 12.00
C ILE A 139 13.64 15.35 13.06
N HIS A 140 13.26 15.34 14.35
CA HIS A 140 14.22 15.02 15.42
C HIS A 140 14.27 13.55 15.81
N LYS A 141 13.33 12.73 15.34
CA LYS A 141 13.35 11.28 15.59
C LYS A 141 14.09 10.58 14.46
N THR A 142 14.97 9.66 14.80
CA THR A 142 15.68 8.76 13.87
C THR A 142 14.87 7.48 13.64
N LEU A 143 15.26 6.65 12.68
CA LEU A 143 14.68 5.31 12.52
C LEU A 143 14.95 4.42 13.75
N GLU A 144 16.04 4.68 14.49
CA GLU A 144 16.40 3.95 15.70
C GLU A 144 15.41 4.21 16.85
N ASP A 145 14.66 5.30 16.80
CA ASP A 145 13.63 5.65 17.79
C ASP A 145 12.30 4.90 17.57
N GLU A 146 12.18 4.14 16.49
CA GLU A 146 10.98 3.37 16.13
C GLU A 146 11.01 1.96 16.74
N THR A 147 11.18 1.87 18.05
CA THR A 147 11.38 0.60 18.79
C THR A 147 10.10 -0.09 19.23
N ARG A 148 8.96 0.60 19.19
CA ARG A 148 7.64 0.07 19.55
C ARG A 148 6.75 -0.07 18.32
N GLY A 149 5.78 -0.98 18.35
CA GLY A 149 4.70 -1.03 17.37
C GLY A 149 3.67 0.10 17.59
N PHE A 150 2.88 0.39 16.57
CA PHE A 150 1.68 1.22 16.68
C PHE A 150 0.62 0.58 17.57
N SER A 151 -0.18 1.43 18.23
CA SER A 151 -1.46 0.98 18.79
C SER A 151 -2.46 0.66 17.68
N GLU A 152 -3.48 -0.15 17.97
CA GLU A 152 -4.55 -0.44 17.01
C GLU A 152 -5.25 0.83 16.51
N GLU A 153 -5.42 1.83 17.36
CA GLU A 153 -5.96 3.14 16.97
C GLU A 153 -5.09 3.83 15.92
N GLN A 154 -3.77 3.82 16.10
CA GLN A 154 -2.83 4.44 15.15
C GLN A 154 -2.81 3.71 13.81
N LYS A 155 -2.84 2.37 13.84
CA LYS A 155 -2.97 1.54 12.62
C LYS A 155 -4.28 1.87 11.89
N ARG A 156 -5.38 1.96 12.62
CA ARG A 156 -6.71 2.27 12.10
C ARG A 156 -6.75 3.65 11.44
N VAL A 157 -6.17 4.69 12.06
CA VAL A 157 -6.06 6.04 11.48
C VAL A 157 -5.22 5.99 10.19
N LEU A 158 -4.08 5.30 10.20
CA LEU A 158 -3.22 5.18 9.03
C LEU A 158 -3.92 4.48 7.86
N GLN A 159 -4.56 3.34 8.11
CA GLN A 159 -5.31 2.58 7.10
C GLN A 159 -6.53 3.35 6.60
N SER A 160 -7.25 4.06 7.47
CA SER A 160 -8.38 4.92 7.08
C SER A 160 -7.90 6.05 6.16
N HIS A 161 -6.77 6.69 6.46
CA HIS A 161 -6.19 7.72 5.58
C HIS A 161 -5.76 7.15 4.22
N LEU A 162 -5.16 5.96 4.22
CA LEU A 162 -4.78 5.27 2.99
C LEU A 162 -6.03 4.96 2.14
N LEU A 163 -7.07 4.41 2.77
CA LEU A 163 -8.37 4.15 2.14
C LEU A 163 -8.96 5.43 1.54
N ARG A 164 -9.04 6.52 2.30
CA ARG A 164 -9.59 7.80 1.79
C ARG A 164 -8.84 8.32 0.57
N ALA A 165 -7.51 8.20 0.57
CA ALA A 165 -6.68 8.65 -0.55
C ALA A 165 -6.79 7.75 -1.78
N TYR A 166 -7.02 6.45 -1.58
CA TYR A 166 -7.00 5.43 -2.64
C TYR A 166 -8.35 4.73 -2.86
N ILE A 167 -9.46 5.32 -2.41
CA ILE A 167 -10.79 4.69 -2.43
C ILE A 167 -11.21 4.24 -3.84
N PHE A 168 -10.83 4.99 -4.87
CA PHE A 168 -11.14 4.65 -6.27
C PHE A 168 -10.29 3.52 -6.85
N GLN A 169 -9.26 3.08 -6.12
CA GLN A 169 -8.44 1.91 -6.40
C GLN A 169 -8.64 0.83 -5.33
N LEU A 170 -9.75 0.89 -4.60
CA LEU A 170 -10.18 -0.21 -3.75
C LEU A 170 -10.55 -1.40 -4.64
N VAL A 171 -9.96 -2.54 -4.33
CA VAL A 171 -10.13 -3.81 -5.03
C VAL A 171 -10.76 -4.81 -4.08
N ALA A 172 -11.74 -5.55 -4.59
CA ALA A 172 -12.22 -6.75 -3.93
C ALA A 172 -11.56 -7.98 -4.56
N ALA A 173 -11.03 -8.87 -3.72
CA ALA A 173 -10.62 -10.22 -4.08
C ALA A 173 -11.67 -11.19 -3.53
N TYR A 174 -12.17 -12.10 -4.36
CA TYR A 174 -13.25 -13.00 -4.00
C TYR A 174 -13.11 -14.34 -4.73
N PRO A 175 -13.58 -15.44 -4.13
CA PRO A 175 -13.55 -16.72 -4.78
C PRO A 175 -14.56 -16.72 -5.95
N PRO A 176 -14.19 -17.26 -7.13
CA PRO A 176 -15.09 -17.27 -8.28
C PRO A 176 -16.27 -18.23 -8.04
N PHE A 177 -17.37 -17.98 -8.75
CA PHE A 177 -18.56 -18.84 -8.71
C PHE A 177 -18.58 -19.76 -9.92
N LYS A 178 -18.88 -21.04 -9.69
CA LYS A 178 -19.08 -22.06 -10.72
C LYS A 178 -20.35 -22.84 -10.41
N ASN A 179 -21.30 -22.85 -11.34
CA ASN A 179 -22.59 -23.54 -11.19
C ASN A 179 -23.42 -23.09 -9.97
N GLY A 180 -23.29 -21.84 -9.53
CA GLY A 180 -24.01 -21.30 -8.39
C GLY A 180 -23.38 -21.58 -7.02
N GLU A 181 -22.22 -22.26 -7.00
CA GLU A 181 -21.42 -22.49 -5.81
C GLU A 181 -20.05 -21.82 -5.95
N THR A 182 -19.44 -21.50 -4.82
CA THR A 182 -18.07 -21.00 -4.76
C THR A 182 -17.12 -22.11 -5.24
N ASP A 183 -16.17 -21.79 -6.13
CA ASP A 183 -15.12 -22.71 -6.57
C ASP A 183 -13.85 -22.45 -5.75
N PRO A 184 -13.61 -23.19 -4.65
CA PRO A 184 -12.49 -22.91 -3.73
C PRO A 184 -11.12 -23.27 -4.32
N GLU A 185 -11.09 -24.08 -5.39
CA GLU A 185 -9.85 -24.52 -6.04
C GLU A 185 -9.41 -23.54 -7.15
N ALA A 186 -10.28 -22.62 -7.54
CA ALA A 186 -9.98 -21.65 -8.58
C ALA A 186 -9.28 -20.42 -7.99
N PRO A 187 -8.31 -19.81 -8.71
CA PRO A 187 -7.67 -18.57 -8.27
C PRO A 187 -8.69 -17.46 -8.00
N LEU A 188 -8.42 -16.65 -6.98
CA LEU A 188 -9.27 -15.51 -6.63
C LEU A 188 -9.47 -14.58 -7.84
N ALA A 189 -10.73 -14.19 -8.04
CA ALA A 189 -11.09 -13.13 -8.96
C ALA A 189 -10.90 -11.78 -8.28
N HIS A 190 -10.52 -10.76 -9.05
CA HIS A 190 -10.23 -9.42 -8.55
C HIS A 190 -10.98 -8.38 -9.36
N ARG A 191 -11.57 -7.40 -8.67
CA ARG A 191 -12.27 -6.28 -9.32
C ARG A 191 -11.98 -4.95 -8.65
N ILE A 192 -11.78 -3.90 -9.45
CA ILE A 192 -11.76 -2.53 -8.94
C ILE A 192 -13.21 -2.11 -8.66
N MET A 193 -13.49 -1.71 -7.43
CA MET A 193 -14.84 -1.44 -6.95
C MET A 193 -15.44 -0.17 -7.58
N ALA A 194 -14.61 0.81 -7.93
CA ALA A 194 -15.12 2.11 -8.39
C ALA A 194 -15.75 2.13 -9.79
N ASN A 195 -15.37 1.19 -10.64
CA ASN A 195 -15.76 1.13 -12.04
C ASN A 195 -16.12 -0.28 -12.49
N ASN A 196 -16.17 -1.22 -11.53
CA ASN A 196 -16.52 -2.60 -11.76
C ASN A 196 -15.63 -3.32 -12.78
N ILE A 197 -14.36 -2.91 -12.91
CA ILE A 197 -13.40 -3.47 -13.86
C ILE A 197 -12.73 -4.70 -13.28
N GLU A 198 -12.79 -5.81 -14.00
CA GLU A 198 -12.02 -7.01 -13.71
C GLU A 198 -10.53 -6.74 -13.92
N VAL A 199 -9.73 -7.19 -12.96
CA VAL A 199 -8.28 -7.04 -12.97
C VAL A 199 -7.64 -8.39 -12.68
N MET A 200 -6.43 -8.58 -13.18
CA MET A 200 -5.62 -9.75 -12.88
C MET A 200 -4.54 -9.37 -11.87
N MET A 201 -4.17 -10.29 -10.99
CA MET A 201 -3.01 -10.13 -10.13
C MET A 201 -1.89 -11.03 -10.67
N PRO A 202 -0.95 -10.50 -11.48
CA PRO A 202 0.15 -11.30 -11.97
C PRO A 202 1.04 -11.74 -10.80
N TYR A 203 1.03 -13.03 -10.49
CA TYR A 203 1.96 -13.63 -9.55
C TYR A 203 3.36 -13.66 -10.17
N LEU A 204 4.14 -12.60 -9.90
CA LEU A 204 5.53 -12.49 -10.32
C LEU A 204 6.44 -12.89 -9.15
N PRO A 205 7.25 -13.97 -9.27
CA PRO A 205 8.05 -14.51 -8.18
C PRO A 205 9.04 -13.54 -7.53
N HIS A 206 9.46 -12.51 -8.28
CA HIS A 206 10.46 -11.54 -7.87
C HIS A 206 9.85 -10.29 -7.22
N TYR A 207 8.52 -10.17 -7.17
CA TYR A 207 7.83 -9.02 -6.58
C TYR A 207 7.47 -9.33 -5.14
N MET A 208 7.60 -8.33 -4.27
CA MET A 208 7.26 -8.48 -2.85
C MET A 208 5.80 -8.90 -2.65
N THR A 209 4.92 -8.48 -3.54
CA THR A 209 3.50 -8.87 -3.53
C THR A 209 3.28 -10.38 -3.61
N SER A 210 4.23 -11.17 -4.15
CA SER A 210 4.09 -12.64 -4.15
C SER A 210 4.16 -13.27 -2.77
N LEU A 211 4.62 -12.54 -1.75
CA LEU A 211 4.65 -12.99 -0.36
C LEU A 211 3.33 -12.73 0.38
N ILE A 212 2.40 -11.99 -0.23
CA ILE A 212 1.13 -11.67 0.39
C ILE A 212 0.14 -12.82 0.16
N ASN A 213 -0.27 -13.46 1.25
CA ASN A 213 -1.25 -14.53 1.24
C ASN A 213 -2.68 -13.95 1.30
N ILE A 214 -3.23 -13.62 0.13
CA ILE A 214 -4.58 -13.04 0.02
C ILE A 214 -5.65 -14.06 0.45
N ASP A 215 -5.41 -15.36 0.25
CA ASP A 215 -6.31 -16.40 0.73
C ASP A 215 -6.44 -16.41 2.25
N THR A 216 -5.34 -16.19 2.99
CA THR A 216 -5.41 -15.98 4.45
C THR A 216 -6.22 -14.72 4.78
N ALA A 217 -5.98 -13.61 4.09
CA ALA A 217 -6.77 -12.39 4.29
C ALA A 217 -8.27 -12.58 3.98
N LEU A 218 -8.61 -13.45 3.01
CA LEU A 218 -9.98 -13.84 2.70
C LEU A 218 -10.59 -14.66 3.84
N ARG A 219 -9.86 -15.67 4.35
CA ARG A 219 -10.28 -16.49 5.49
C ARG A 219 -10.55 -15.65 6.73
N ASP A 220 -9.64 -14.75 7.08
CA ASP A 220 -9.77 -13.85 8.22
C ASP A 220 -10.97 -12.90 8.09
N SER A 221 -11.37 -12.61 6.85
CA SER A 221 -12.51 -11.74 6.55
C SER A 221 -13.86 -12.47 6.45
N GLY A 222 -13.91 -13.79 6.70
CA GLY A 222 -15.13 -14.60 6.67
C GLY A 222 -15.43 -15.29 5.33
N ASN A 223 -14.46 -15.43 4.43
CA ASN A 223 -14.53 -16.19 3.16
C ASN A 223 -15.36 -15.60 1.99
N ASP A 224 -16.11 -14.51 2.16
CA ASP A 224 -16.91 -13.97 1.06
C ASP A 224 -16.09 -13.17 0.04
N PHE A 225 -15.30 -12.22 0.55
CA PHE A 225 -14.39 -11.37 -0.22
C PHE A 225 -13.44 -10.69 0.76
N THR A 226 -12.27 -10.26 0.32
CA THR A 226 -11.40 -9.37 1.08
C THR A 226 -11.13 -8.09 0.28
N LEU A 227 -10.78 -7.02 0.98
CA LEU A 227 -10.59 -5.70 0.39
C LEU A 227 -9.14 -5.27 0.53
N GLY A 228 -8.66 -4.57 -0.49
CA GLY A 228 -7.32 -4.01 -0.49
C GLY A 228 -7.19 -2.87 -1.47
N VAL A 229 -6.19 -2.03 -1.27
CA VAL A 229 -5.84 -0.97 -2.22
C VAL A 229 -4.63 -1.39 -3.04
N SER A 230 -4.65 -1.04 -4.31
CA SER A 230 -3.51 -1.14 -5.21
C SER A 230 -3.07 0.25 -5.64
N GLN A 231 -1.77 0.49 -5.63
CA GLN A 231 -1.16 1.77 -6.02
C GLN A 231 -0.53 1.65 -7.41
N SER A 232 -0.19 0.43 -7.82
CA SER A 232 0.43 0.12 -9.10
C SER A 232 -0.49 -0.72 -9.99
N LEU A 233 -1.19 -0.02 -10.90
CA LEU A 233 -2.02 -0.61 -11.94
C LEU A 233 -1.28 -0.56 -13.28
N VAL A 234 -1.15 -1.70 -13.95
CA VAL A 234 -0.48 -1.81 -15.25
C VAL A 234 -1.47 -2.30 -16.30
N ARG A 235 -1.59 -1.59 -17.43
CA ARG A 235 -2.40 -2.06 -18.55
C ARG A 235 -1.53 -2.91 -19.49
N PHE A 236 -1.85 -4.19 -19.60
CA PHE A 236 -1.19 -5.08 -20.55
C PHE A 236 -1.90 -5.03 -21.92
N PRO A 237 -1.17 -4.95 -23.04
CA PRO A 237 -1.78 -4.98 -24.37
C PRO A 237 -2.65 -6.23 -24.58
N GLY A 238 -3.92 -6.03 -24.92
CA GLY A 238 -4.87 -7.11 -25.17
C GLY A 238 -5.26 -7.95 -23.95
N ARG A 239 -4.95 -7.50 -22.73
CA ARG A 239 -5.28 -8.22 -21.48
C ARG A 239 -5.95 -7.28 -20.46
N PRO A 240 -6.63 -7.83 -19.43
CA PRO A 240 -7.10 -7.05 -18.29
C PRO A 240 -5.96 -6.28 -17.61
N CYS A 241 -6.31 -5.22 -16.88
CA CYS A 241 -5.33 -4.48 -16.08
C CYS A 241 -4.74 -5.39 -14.98
N GLY A 242 -3.45 -5.26 -14.74
CA GLY A 242 -2.69 -5.96 -13.72
C GLY A 242 -2.58 -5.16 -12.42
N LEU A 243 -2.80 -5.83 -11.29
CA LEU A 243 -2.47 -5.35 -9.95
C LEU A 243 -1.05 -5.79 -9.59
N MET A 244 -0.12 -4.85 -9.50
CA MET A 244 1.28 -5.20 -9.18
C MET A 244 1.55 -5.20 -7.68
N ASP A 245 0.61 -4.71 -6.87
CA ASP A 245 0.68 -4.61 -5.43
C ASP A 245 -0.69 -4.86 -4.78
N TRP A 246 -0.65 -5.14 -3.48
CA TRP A 246 -1.84 -5.31 -2.65
C TRP A 246 -1.55 -4.88 -1.23
N THR A 247 -2.43 -4.07 -0.67
CA THR A 247 -2.42 -3.70 0.74
C THR A 247 -3.82 -3.84 1.31
N ALA A 248 -4.01 -4.80 2.21
CA ALA A 248 -5.32 -5.12 2.77
C ALA A 248 -5.91 -3.93 3.54
N ILE A 249 -7.21 -3.72 3.36
CA ILE A 249 -8.01 -2.75 4.09
C ILE A 249 -9.11 -3.51 4.85
N PRO A 250 -9.18 -3.37 6.18
CA PRO A 250 -10.26 -3.95 6.99
C PRO A 250 -11.66 -3.56 6.48
N LYS A 251 -12.58 -4.54 6.46
CA LYS A 251 -13.97 -4.33 5.97
C LYS A 251 -14.74 -3.30 6.80
N ASP A 252 -14.52 -3.30 8.11
CA ASP A 252 -15.14 -2.36 9.04
C ASP A 252 -14.71 -0.91 8.73
N LEU A 253 -13.45 -0.68 8.37
CA LEU A 253 -13.00 0.65 7.93
C LEU A 253 -13.70 1.14 6.66
N VAL A 254 -13.99 0.24 5.72
CA VAL A 254 -14.75 0.57 4.52
C VAL A 254 -16.22 0.86 4.85
N ALA A 255 -16.80 0.08 5.76
CA ALA A 255 -18.16 0.33 6.25
C ALA A 255 -18.27 1.70 6.97
N GLU A 256 -17.31 2.05 7.81
CA GLU A 256 -17.25 3.35 8.48
C GLU A 256 -17.11 4.49 7.46
N TRP A 257 -16.24 4.33 6.46
CA TRP A 257 -16.10 5.31 5.38
C TRP A 257 -17.42 5.53 4.64
N LEU A 258 -18.16 4.45 4.34
CA LEU A 258 -19.47 4.54 3.69
C LEU A 258 -20.49 5.28 4.55
N VAL A 259 -20.55 4.99 5.85
CA VAL A 259 -21.46 5.68 6.77
C VAL A 259 -21.14 7.17 6.84
N GLU A 260 -19.86 7.54 6.92
CA GLU A 260 -19.42 8.94 7.03
C GLU A 260 -19.65 9.73 5.73
N HIS A 261 -19.35 9.14 4.57
CA HIS A 261 -19.31 9.89 3.31
C HIS A 261 -20.50 9.64 2.40
N ARG A 262 -21.14 8.48 2.48
CA ARG A 262 -22.19 8.03 1.54
C ARG A 262 -23.32 7.30 2.29
N PRO A 263 -23.94 7.95 3.30
CA PRO A 263 -24.96 7.31 4.12
C PRO A 263 -26.13 6.82 3.26
N GLY A 264 -26.51 5.55 3.46
CA GLY A 264 -27.62 4.91 2.75
C GLY A 264 -27.27 4.31 1.38
N PHE A 265 -26.01 4.35 0.95
CA PHE A 265 -25.55 3.67 -0.26
C PHE A 265 -24.76 2.40 0.05
N GLU A 266 -24.91 1.39 -0.80
CA GLU A 266 -23.96 0.28 -0.89
C GLU A 266 -22.66 0.72 -1.58
N LEU A 267 -21.57 -0.01 -1.36
CA LEU A 267 -20.21 0.38 -1.79
C LEU A 267 -20.09 0.65 -3.30
N LEU A 268 -20.59 -0.26 -4.15
CA LEU A 268 -20.48 -0.11 -5.60
C LEU A 268 -21.28 1.13 -6.09
N PRO A 269 -22.58 1.28 -5.79
CA PRO A 269 -23.32 2.50 -6.11
C PRO A 269 -22.68 3.79 -5.57
N ALA A 270 -22.15 3.73 -4.34
CA ALA A 270 -21.49 4.86 -3.69
C ALA A 270 -20.29 5.36 -4.51
N LEU A 271 -19.49 4.45 -5.07
CA LEU A 271 -18.31 4.80 -5.87
C LEU A 271 -18.65 5.15 -7.32
N GLU A 272 -19.60 4.44 -7.95
CA GLU A 272 -20.06 4.74 -9.32
C GLU A 272 -20.65 6.14 -9.44
N SER A 273 -21.35 6.62 -8.40
CA SER A 273 -21.92 7.97 -8.40
C SER A 273 -20.87 9.09 -8.53
N LEU A 274 -19.60 8.79 -8.24
CA LEU A 274 -18.49 9.75 -8.22
C LEU A 274 -17.63 9.74 -9.46
N THR A 275 -17.75 8.69 -10.28
CA THR A 275 -17.01 8.50 -11.52
C THR A 275 -17.84 8.86 -12.76
N ARG A 276 -19.11 9.21 -12.61
CA ARG A 276 -19.95 9.69 -13.72
C ARG A 276 -19.43 11.03 -14.25
N HIS A 277 -18.81 10.98 -15.43
CA HIS A 277 -18.44 12.17 -16.18
C HIS A 277 -19.67 13.00 -16.52
N HIS A 278 -19.53 14.32 -16.41
CA HIS A 278 -20.52 15.26 -16.94
C HIS A 278 -20.66 15.03 -18.47
N PRO A 279 -21.87 15.01 -19.03
CA PRO A 279 -22.12 14.67 -20.45
C PRO A 279 -21.46 15.62 -21.48
N GLN A 280 -20.71 16.62 -21.03
CA GLN A 280 -19.99 17.58 -21.87
C GLN A 280 -18.48 17.32 -21.98
N ASN A 281 -17.90 16.35 -21.25
CA ASN A 281 -16.49 15.97 -21.42
C ASN A 281 -16.35 14.96 -22.57
N LYS A 282 -16.61 15.40 -23.81
CA LYS A 282 -16.38 14.60 -25.02
C LYS A 282 -14.97 14.78 -25.62
N ASP A 283 -14.14 15.63 -25.04
CA ASP A 283 -12.91 16.09 -25.70
C ASP A 283 -11.64 15.26 -25.39
N GLU A 284 -11.75 14.08 -24.78
CA GLU A 284 -10.56 13.27 -24.43
C GLU A 284 -10.49 11.89 -25.08
N ILE A 285 -11.27 11.62 -26.13
CA ILE A 285 -11.07 10.44 -26.97
C ILE A 285 -11.36 10.79 -28.44
N ASP A 286 -10.35 11.36 -29.11
CA ASP A 286 -10.11 11.21 -30.55
C ASP A 286 -8.62 10.90 -30.77
#